data_AF-A0A533ZW54-F1
#
_entry.id   AF-A0A533ZW54-F1
#
_cell.length_a   1.000
_cell.length_b   1.000
_cell.length_c   1.000
_cell.angle_alpha   90.00
_cell.angle_beta   90.00
_cell.angle_gamma   90.00
#
_symmetry.space_group_name_H-M   'P 1'
#
loop_
_entity.id
_entity.type
_entity.pdbx_description
1 polymer ?
#
loop_
_entity_poly.entity_id
_entity_poly.type
_entity_poly.pdbx_seq_one_letter_code
_entity_poly.pdbx_strand_id
1 'polypeptide(L)'
;MTTWFVISAFVAGAAALGLAALLLWKNRWSSFNRSVASALAAGGLIQIGNGLALMDASHVLFWRRLALLGELAQPVTLLYVGLSLMSPTASGENSGARWRARGVGLLASVFVTLAWSDIIFIMKSLETNLSVIVLGSFGRAVYVFILLSLALGIAQLESILRLMHEPLRYQLKFVLIGLGALAGYEIYEASQFLLVRLWQPESVLVGSVISLISVGLVAFGLGRYRLQEVKGKIYVSPQMLYGSVTFVVTGLYLLGVGLLGEIVRLSGHPLSISLSALVVFIGTIGLVVLLSSRTVRAELKKFIAKHFYRSKYDYRAKWLEVTEAFQSSGSVESILEQLMGLLTRTFGAGRISIWMRYEADGRFHQVRSANTEPAPSPLDAS
;
A
#
# COMPACT_ATOMS: atom_id res chain seq x y z
N MET A 1 -20.19 11.43 26.27
CA MET A 1 -20.12 10.84 24.92
C MET A 1 -18.75 10.22 24.58
N THR A 2 -17.68 10.51 25.34
CA THR A 2 -16.30 10.04 25.06
C THR A 2 -16.01 8.59 25.48
N THR A 3 -16.79 7.99 26.38
CA THR A 3 -16.53 6.63 26.89
C THR A 3 -16.60 5.56 25.80
N TRP A 4 -17.57 5.64 24.89
CA TRP A 4 -17.67 4.72 23.77
C TRP A 4 -16.49 4.84 22.79
N PHE A 5 -15.96 6.04 22.60
CA PHE A 5 -14.79 6.26 21.73
C PHE A 5 -13.56 5.59 22.33
N VAL A 6 -13.34 5.80 23.64
CA VAL A 6 -12.25 5.19 24.41
C VAL A 6 -12.34 3.66 24.39
N ILE A 7 -13.52 3.10 24.67
CA ILE A 7 -13.74 1.64 24.65
C ILE A 7 -13.45 1.07 23.26
N SER A 8 -13.95 1.72 22.20
CA SER A 8 -13.72 1.24 20.83
C SER A 8 -12.23 1.21 20.47
N ALA A 9 -11.47 2.21 20.91
CA ALA A 9 -10.03 2.31 20.68
C ALA A 9 -9.25 1.21 21.41
N PHE A 10 -9.58 0.94 22.67
CA PHE A 10 -8.96 -0.15 23.41
C PHE A 10 -9.32 -1.53 22.84
N VAL A 11 -10.57 -1.75 22.43
CA VAL A 11 -10.99 -3.02 21.81
C VAL A 11 -10.26 -3.24 20.48
N ALA A 12 -10.18 -2.21 19.62
CA ALA A 12 -9.45 -2.30 18.35
C ALA A 12 -7.95 -2.52 18.57
N GLY A 13 -7.35 -1.79 19.52
CA GLY A 13 -5.95 -1.94 19.89
C GLY A 13 -5.62 -3.32 20.46
N ALA A 14 -6.45 -3.84 21.36
CA ALA A 14 -6.30 -5.17 21.93
C ALA A 14 -6.48 -6.27 20.86
N ALA A 15 -7.43 -6.12 19.94
CA ALA A 15 -7.62 -7.06 18.83
C ALA A 15 -6.40 -7.09 17.90
N ALA A 16 -5.85 -5.93 17.54
CA ALA A 16 -4.67 -5.81 16.69
C ALA A 16 -3.42 -6.43 17.34
N LEU A 17 -3.15 -6.08 18.61
CA LEU A 17 -2.03 -6.64 19.37
C LEU A 17 -2.20 -8.13 19.66
N GLY A 18 -3.41 -8.58 19.97
CA GLY A 18 -3.73 -9.99 20.15
C GLY A 18 -3.44 -10.81 18.90
N LEU A 19 -3.87 -10.33 17.73
CA LEU A 19 -3.57 -10.98 16.45
C LEU A 19 -2.06 -10.96 16.13
N ALA A 20 -1.38 -9.84 16.42
CA ALA A 20 0.08 -9.74 16.27
C ALA A 20 0.82 -10.78 17.16
N ALA A 21 0.42 -10.91 18.43
CA ALA A 21 0.99 -11.86 19.36
C ALA A 21 0.73 -13.32 18.90
N LEU A 22 -0.49 -13.63 18.45
CA LEU A 22 -0.83 -14.94 17.90
C LEU A 22 0.02 -15.31 16.69
N LEU A 23 0.28 -14.36 15.79
CA LEU A 23 1.14 -14.56 14.62
C LEU A 23 2.58 -14.88 14.98
N LEU A 24 3.13 -14.17 15.97
CA LEU A 24 4.48 -14.39 16.47
C LEU A 24 4.58 -15.71 17.24
N TRP A 25 3.57 -16.05 18.05
CA TRP A 25 3.54 -17.30 18.80
C TRP A 25 3.48 -18.52 17.88
N LYS A 26 2.60 -18.50 16.86
CA LYS A 26 2.41 -19.63 15.95
C LYS A 26 3.61 -19.89 15.05
N ASN A 27 4.28 -18.84 14.55
CA ASN A 27 5.46 -19.01 13.70
C ASN A 27 6.36 -17.75 13.65
N ARG A 28 7.16 -17.56 14.71
CA ARG A 28 8.12 -16.44 14.85
C ARG A 28 9.21 -16.38 13.77
N TRP A 29 9.46 -17.48 13.06
CA TRP A 29 10.55 -17.58 12.09
C TRP A 29 10.14 -17.14 10.68
N SER A 30 8.83 -17.05 10.41
CA SER A 30 8.33 -16.54 9.14
C SER A 30 8.56 -15.03 9.05
N SER A 31 9.32 -14.58 8.04
CA SER A 31 9.52 -13.14 7.77
C SER A 31 8.21 -12.42 7.46
N PHE A 32 7.26 -13.12 6.83
CA PHE A 32 5.94 -12.58 6.52
C PHE A 32 5.12 -12.35 7.79
N ASN A 33 5.04 -13.34 8.69
CA ASN A 33 4.26 -13.22 9.93
C ASN A 33 4.81 -12.11 10.83
N ARG A 34 6.13 -11.98 10.94
CA ARG A 34 6.77 -10.88 11.70
C ARG A 34 6.41 -9.51 11.13
N SER A 35 6.43 -9.37 9.80
CA SER A 35 6.14 -8.10 9.15
C SER A 35 4.66 -7.73 9.32
N VAL A 36 3.74 -8.68 9.13
CA VAL A 36 2.30 -8.46 9.36
C VAL A 36 2.02 -8.16 10.83
N ALA A 37 2.63 -8.89 11.76
CA ALA A 37 2.52 -8.63 13.18
C ALA A 37 3.03 -7.23 13.55
N SER A 38 4.12 -6.76 12.94
CA SER A 38 4.64 -5.41 13.18
C SER A 38 3.68 -4.32 12.68
N ALA A 39 3.02 -4.53 11.53
CA ALA A 39 2.01 -3.60 11.02
C ALA A 39 0.76 -3.55 11.91
N LEU A 40 0.30 -4.70 12.40
CA LEU A 40 -0.80 -4.77 13.36
C LEU A 40 -0.42 -4.15 14.71
N ALA A 41 0.83 -4.32 15.16
CA ALA A 41 1.31 -3.71 16.40
C ALA A 41 1.40 -2.18 16.29
N ALA A 42 1.85 -1.66 15.15
CA ALA A 42 1.82 -0.21 14.87
C ALA A 42 0.38 0.32 14.94
N GLY A 43 -0.56 -0.31 14.23
CA GLY A 43 -1.98 0.07 14.28
C GLY A 43 -2.58 -0.04 15.69
N GLY A 44 -2.20 -1.06 16.46
CA GLY A 44 -2.61 -1.21 17.85
C GLY A 44 -2.09 -0.09 18.76
N LEU A 45 -0.83 0.32 18.57
CA LEU A 45 -0.23 1.45 19.31
C LEU A 45 -0.94 2.77 19.01
N ILE A 46 -1.34 3.00 17.75
CA ILE A 46 -2.12 4.19 17.36
C ILE A 46 -3.45 4.22 18.12
N GLN A 47 -4.20 3.11 18.11
CA GLN A 47 -5.51 3.06 18.77
C GLN A 47 -5.39 3.20 20.29
N ILE A 48 -4.43 2.53 20.92
CA ILE A 48 -4.20 2.65 22.36
C ILE A 48 -3.76 4.08 22.73
N GLY A 49 -2.84 4.67 21.98
CA GLY A 49 -2.39 6.04 22.19
C GLY A 49 -3.52 7.05 22.06
N ASN A 50 -4.36 6.92 21.03
CA ASN A 50 -5.52 7.80 20.83
C ASN A 50 -6.62 7.57 21.90
N GLY A 51 -6.83 6.33 22.33
CA GLY A 51 -7.75 5.99 23.42
C GLY A 51 -7.31 6.57 24.77
N LEU A 52 -6.01 6.47 25.09
CA LEU A 52 -5.42 7.06 26.31
C LEU A 52 -5.43 8.59 26.27
N ALA A 53 -5.23 9.19 25.09
CA ALA A 53 -5.34 10.63 24.91
C ALA A 53 -6.75 11.16 25.20
N LEU A 54 -7.80 10.36 24.97
CA LEU A 54 -9.18 10.72 25.33
C LEU A 54 -9.51 10.46 26.80
N MET A 55 -8.81 9.52 27.46
CA MET A 55 -9.07 9.14 28.84
C MET A 55 -8.35 10.04 29.85
N ASP A 56 -7.09 10.38 29.56
CA ASP A 56 -6.23 11.17 30.44
C ASP A 56 -6.07 12.60 29.91
N ALA A 57 -6.98 13.47 30.34
CA ALA A 57 -6.98 14.90 30.00
C ALA A 57 -5.74 15.66 30.51
N SER A 58 -5.00 15.11 31.48
CA SER A 58 -3.80 15.77 32.04
C SER A 58 -2.55 15.52 31.19
N HIS A 59 -2.46 14.38 30.51
CA HIS A 59 -1.32 14.01 29.66
C HIS A 59 -1.71 13.75 28.19
N VAL A 60 -2.77 14.39 27.69
CA VAL A 60 -3.27 14.22 26.31
C VAL A 60 -2.15 14.32 25.27
N LEU A 61 -1.26 15.30 25.42
CA LEU A 61 -0.15 15.54 24.49
C LEU A 61 0.83 14.37 24.46
N PHE A 62 1.15 13.80 25.61
CA PHE A 62 2.03 12.63 25.72
C PHE A 62 1.42 11.43 24.99
N TRP A 63 0.14 11.14 25.22
CA TRP A 63 -0.55 10.01 24.59
C TRP A 63 -0.75 10.21 23.08
N ARG A 64 -0.99 11.44 22.62
CA ARG A 64 -1.04 11.75 21.19
C ARG A 64 0.32 11.57 20.51
N ARG A 65 1.40 11.97 21.18
CA ARG A 65 2.78 11.73 20.71
C ARG A 65 3.11 10.25 20.65
N LEU A 66 2.62 9.46 21.61
CA LEU A 66 2.72 8.00 21.56
C LEU A 66 2.00 7.41 20.35
N ALA A 67 0.78 7.88 20.05
CA ALA A 67 0.05 7.46 18.84
C ALA A 67 0.80 7.84 17.55
N LEU A 68 1.45 9.00 17.51
CA LEU A 68 2.28 9.44 16.37
C LEU A 68 3.45 8.47 16.10
N LEU A 69 4.02 7.82 17.12
CA LEU A 69 5.05 6.79 16.90
C LEU A 69 4.50 5.61 16.11
N GLY A 70 3.25 5.23 16.37
CA GLY A 70 2.55 4.21 15.60
C GLY A 70 2.32 4.65 14.16
N GLU A 71 1.84 5.89 13.95
CA GLU A 71 1.60 6.47 12.61
C GLU A 71 2.90 6.55 11.78
N LEU A 72 4.05 6.82 12.43
CA LEU A 72 5.37 6.82 11.79
C LEU A 72 5.89 5.40 11.50
N ALA A 73 5.58 4.44 12.37
CA ALA A 73 5.99 3.04 12.20
C ALA A 73 5.17 2.33 11.11
N GLN A 74 3.90 2.70 10.94
CA GLN A 74 2.99 2.03 10.02
C GLN A 74 3.48 1.99 8.56
N PRO A 75 3.88 3.09 7.91
CA PRO A 75 4.39 3.03 6.53
C PRO A 75 5.65 2.16 6.40
N VAL A 76 6.53 2.17 7.41
CA VAL A 76 7.75 1.36 7.44
C VAL A 76 7.39 -0.13 7.47
N THR A 77 6.49 -0.52 8.37
CA THR A 77 6.06 -1.92 8.52
C THR A 77 5.33 -2.44 7.27
N LEU A 78 4.51 -1.61 6.61
CA LEU A 78 3.86 -1.97 5.34
C LEU A 78 4.87 -2.24 4.22
N LEU A 79 5.92 -1.43 4.12
CA LEU A 79 6.99 -1.67 3.15
C LEU A 79 7.75 -2.97 3.44
N TYR A 80 7.95 -3.30 4.72
CA TYR A 80 8.55 -4.58 5.11
C TYR A 80 7.63 -5.77 4.83
N VAL A 81 6.30 -5.64 5.00
CA VAL A 81 5.34 -6.66 4.57
C VAL A 81 5.50 -6.92 3.07
N GLY A 82 5.58 -5.88 2.26
CA GLY A 82 5.78 -6.04 0.83
C GLY A 82 7.11 -6.73 0.48
N LEU A 83 8.20 -6.35 1.14
CA LEU A 83 9.50 -7.00 0.98
C LEU A 83 9.50 -8.46 1.41
N SER A 84 8.75 -8.82 2.46
CA SER A 84 8.68 -10.19 2.98
C SER A 84 7.99 -11.17 2.02
N LEU A 85 7.15 -10.66 1.12
CA LEU A 85 6.50 -11.43 0.05
C LEU A 85 7.37 -11.52 -1.21
N MET A 86 8.43 -10.73 -1.34
CA MET A 86 9.34 -10.78 -2.48
C MET A 86 10.46 -11.80 -2.22
N SER A 87 10.77 -12.63 -3.21
CA SER A 87 11.74 -13.72 -3.04
C SER A 87 13.20 -13.21 -2.88
N PRO A 88 14.04 -13.86 -2.04
CA PRO A 88 15.44 -13.44 -1.82
C PRO A 88 16.38 -13.61 -3.01
N THR A 89 16.01 -14.40 -4.02
CA THR A 89 16.90 -14.84 -5.11
C THR A 89 17.17 -13.79 -6.18
N ALA A 90 16.46 -12.65 -6.16
CA ALA A 90 16.69 -11.51 -7.06
C ALA A 90 17.59 -10.44 -6.40
N SER A 91 18.77 -10.84 -5.91
CA SER A 91 19.65 -10.04 -5.05
C SER A 91 20.18 -8.75 -5.69
N GLY A 92 20.30 -8.67 -7.02
CA GLY A 92 20.74 -7.47 -7.73
C GLY A 92 19.63 -6.42 -7.90
N GLU A 93 18.48 -6.81 -8.46
CA GLU A 93 17.40 -5.89 -8.86
C GLU A 93 16.47 -5.47 -7.71
N ASN A 94 16.37 -6.26 -6.63
CA ASN A 94 15.50 -5.93 -5.49
C ASN A 94 16.15 -4.92 -4.50
N SER A 95 17.35 -4.46 -4.81
CA SER A 95 18.09 -3.46 -4.02
C SER A 95 17.29 -2.16 -3.89
N GLY A 96 16.64 -1.68 -4.96
CA GLY A 96 15.89 -0.42 -4.94
C GLY A 96 14.75 -0.40 -3.92
N ALA A 97 13.99 -1.50 -3.80
CA ALA A 97 12.89 -1.59 -2.84
C ALA A 97 13.40 -1.63 -1.38
N ARG A 98 14.51 -2.33 -1.13
CA ARG A 98 15.16 -2.39 0.20
C ARG A 98 15.75 -1.04 0.60
N TRP A 99 16.39 -0.32 -0.33
CA TRP A 99 16.91 1.02 -0.09
C TRP A 99 15.79 2.03 0.20
N ARG A 100 14.65 1.94 -0.49
CA ARG A 100 13.47 2.75 -0.17
C ARG A 100 12.95 2.48 1.23
N ALA A 101 12.76 1.21 1.61
CA ALA A 101 12.28 0.86 2.95
C ALA A 101 13.26 1.32 4.05
N ARG A 102 14.58 1.18 3.82
CA ARG A 102 15.61 1.72 4.73
C ARG A 102 15.61 3.24 4.80
N GLY A 103 15.49 3.92 3.66
CA GLY A 103 15.42 5.38 3.60
C GLY A 103 14.20 5.93 4.33
N VAL A 104 13.02 5.35 4.10
CA VAL A 104 11.80 5.67 4.85
C VAL A 104 11.97 5.36 6.34
N GLY A 105 12.58 4.22 6.69
CA GLY A 105 12.86 3.87 8.09
C GLY A 105 13.81 4.85 8.81
N LEU A 106 14.88 5.29 8.14
CA LEU A 106 15.82 6.27 8.68
C LEU A 106 15.19 7.65 8.85
N LEU A 107 14.39 8.10 7.87
CA LEU A 107 13.64 9.35 7.99
C LEU A 107 12.59 9.26 9.10
N ALA A 108 11.88 8.14 9.21
CA ALA A 108 10.94 7.89 10.30
C ALA A 108 11.64 7.92 11.66
N SER A 109 12.84 7.34 11.82
CA SER A 109 13.56 7.39 13.09
C SER A 109 13.97 8.80 13.48
N VAL A 110 14.34 9.65 12.51
CA VAL A 110 14.58 11.08 12.76
C VAL A 110 13.30 11.75 13.25
N PHE A 111 12.17 11.54 12.58
CA PHE A 111 10.89 12.11 13.02
C PHE A 111 10.41 11.58 14.38
N VAL A 112 10.72 10.33 14.72
CA VAL A 112 10.45 9.76 16.06
C VAL A 112 11.21 10.51 17.14
N THR A 113 12.49 10.85 16.92
CA THR A 113 13.23 11.67 17.90
C THR A 113 12.63 13.07 18.06
N LEU A 114 12.08 13.62 16.98
CA LEU A 114 11.42 14.93 17.00
C LEU A 114 10.00 14.86 17.55
N ALA A 115 9.35 13.68 17.56
CA ALA A 115 7.96 13.48 18.01
C ALA A 115 7.73 13.96 19.44
N TRP A 116 8.77 13.95 20.28
CA TRP A 116 8.70 14.40 21.67
C TRP A 116 8.83 15.91 21.86
N SER A 117 9.12 16.66 20.79
CA SER A 117 9.27 18.10 20.82
C SER A 117 7.93 18.82 20.59
N ASP A 118 7.81 20.04 21.11
CA ASP A 118 6.67 20.94 20.88
C ASP A 118 6.60 21.46 19.43
N ILE A 119 7.56 21.08 18.59
CA ILE A 119 7.66 21.51 17.19
C ILE A 119 6.57 20.84 16.33
N ILE A 120 6.10 19.65 16.74
CA ILE A 120 5.13 18.84 15.98
C ILE A 120 3.70 19.04 16.47
N PHE A 121 3.47 18.97 17.79
CA PHE A 121 2.16 19.22 18.38
C PHE A 121 2.26 20.26 19.49
N ILE A 122 1.38 21.26 19.42
CA ILE A 122 1.28 22.36 20.38
C ILE A 122 -0.13 22.34 20.97
N MET A 123 -0.21 22.38 22.30
CA MET A 123 -1.46 22.67 23.00
C MET A 123 -1.74 24.17 22.90
N LYS A 124 -2.85 24.54 22.24
CA LYS A 124 -3.30 25.92 22.21
C LYS A 124 -4.62 26.03 22.98
N SER A 125 -4.63 26.90 23.99
CA SER A 125 -5.87 27.29 24.66
C SER A 125 -6.59 28.29 23.79
N LEU A 126 -7.82 27.98 23.33
CA LEU A 126 -8.68 29.01 22.75
C LEU A 126 -9.27 29.89 23.87
N GLU A 127 -9.71 31.09 23.49
CA GLU A 127 -10.34 32.10 24.37
C GLU A 127 -11.52 31.55 25.22
N THR A 128 -12.05 30.37 24.89
CA THR A 128 -13.15 29.67 25.58
C THR A 128 -12.71 28.59 26.59
N ASN A 129 -11.45 28.58 27.05
CA ASN A 129 -10.89 27.54 27.95
C ASN A 129 -10.90 26.11 27.37
N LEU A 130 -11.06 25.96 26.06
CA LEU A 130 -10.91 24.68 25.37
C LEU A 130 -9.47 24.53 24.90
N SER A 131 -8.71 23.65 25.55
CA SER A 131 -7.38 23.25 25.09
C SER A 131 -7.52 22.29 23.91
N VAL A 132 -7.11 22.73 22.71
CA VAL A 132 -7.10 21.88 21.51
C VAL A 132 -5.66 21.60 21.09
N ILE A 133 -5.44 20.41 20.56
CA ILE A 133 -4.15 20.02 19.98
C ILE A 133 -4.09 20.58 18.57
N VAL A 134 -3.12 21.47 18.33
CA VAL A 134 -2.87 22.08 17.03
C VAL A 134 -1.57 21.54 16.46
N LEU A 135 -1.58 21.30 15.14
CA LEU A 135 -0.39 20.91 14.42
C LEU A 135 0.62 22.06 14.33
N GLY A 136 1.84 21.83 14.84
CA GLY A 136 2.94 22.78 14.81
C GLY A 136 3.54 22.98 13.43
N SER A 137 4.49 23.92 13.33
CA SER A 137 5.12 24.34 12.06
C SER A 137 5.76 23.17 11.31
N PHE A 138 6.41 22.26 12.03
CA PHE A 138 7.09 21.09 11.44
C PHE A 138 6.18 19.86 11.37
N GLY A 139 5.06 19.85 12.09
CA GLY A 139 4.07 18.78 12.01
C GLY A 139 3.53 18.57 10.61
N ARG A 140 3.46 19.61 9.77
CA ARG A 140 3.07 19.47 8.36
C ARG A 140 4.04 18.60 7.57
N ALA A 141 5.35 18.80 7.76
CA ALA A 141 6.37 18.00 7.09
C ALA A 141 6.26 16.53 7.47
N VAL A 142 5.99 16.25 8.75
CA VAL A 142 5.77 14.89 9.28
C VAL A 142 4.56 14.24 8.63
N TYR A 143 3.41 14.91 8.57
CA TYR A 143 2.20 14.34 7.95
C TYR A 143 2.30 14.19 6.43
N VAL A 144 3.01 15.10 5.74
CA VAL A 144 3.34 14.92 4.31
C VAL A 144 4.23 13.70 4.12
N PHE A 145 5.23 13.50 4.98
CA PHE A 145 6.09 12.31 4.95
C PHE A 145 5.29 11.02 5.19
N ILE A 146 4.42 10.98 6.20
CA ILE A 146 3.55 9.83 6.49
C ILE A 146 2.70 9.51 5.28
N LEU A 147 2.02 10.51 4.71
CA LEU A 147 1.13 10.34 3.57
C LEU A 147 1.86 9.79 2.34
N LEU A 148 3.01 10.39 1.98
CA LEU A 148 3.83 9.91 0.86
C LEU A 148 4.34 8.48 1.09
N SER A 149 4.76 8.16 2.32
CA SER A 149 5.29 6.85 2.66
C SER A 149 4.20 5.76 2.68
N LEU A 150 3.00 6.08 3.17
CA LEU A 150 1.84 5.19 3.12
C LEU A 150 1.37 4.95 1.69
N ALA A 151 1.37 5.97 0.85
CA ALA A 151 1.07 5.82 -0.57
C ALA A 151 2.05 4.87 -1.27
N LEU A 152 3.35 4.96 -0.95
CA LEU A 152 4.34 4.00 -1.44
C LEU A 152 4.07 2.57 -0.92
N GLY A 153 3.66 2.44 0.35
CA GLY A 153 3.24 1.17 0.95
C GLY A 153 2.06 0.54 0.20
N ILE A 154 0.97 1.28 0.00
CA ILE A 154 -0.21 0.82 -0.75
C ILE A 154 0.17 0.44 -2.18
N ALA A 155 0.97 1.27 -2.86
CA ALA A 155 1.44 0.98 -4.22
C ALA A 155 2.16 -0.38 -4.29
N GLN A 156 3.00 -0.66 -3.30
CA GLN A 156 3.74 -1.92 -3.21
C GLN A 156 2.80 -3.10 -2.95
N LEU A 157 1.91 -3.01 -1.96
CA LEU A 157 0.94 -4.08 -1.66
C LEU A 157 0.06 -4.41 -2.87
N GLU A 158 -0.41 -3.39 -3.57
CA GLU A 158 -1.24 -3.53 -4.76
C GLU A 158 -0.46 -4.13 -5.94
N SER A 159 0.80 -3.73 -6.13
CA SER A 159 1.68 -4.36 -7.12
C SER A 159 1.86 -5.84 -6.81
N ILE A 160 2.08 -6.20 -5.55
CA ILE A 160 2.21 -7.60 -5.13
C ILE A 160 0.91 -8.34 -5.41
N LEU A 161 -0.24 -7.85 -4.96
CA LEU A 161 -1.54 -8.49 -5.18
C LEU A 161 -1.82 -8.81 -6.66
N ARG A 162 -1.36 -7.95 -7.58
CA ARG A 162 -1.50 -8.17 -9.03
C ARG A 162 -0.52 -9.18 -9.62
N LEU A 163 0.69 -9.26 -9.07
CA LEU A 163 1.74 -10.17 -9.54
C LEU A 163 1.60 -11.59 -8.94
N MET A 164 0.71 -11.74 -7.96
CA MET A 164 0.41 -13.02 -7.31
C MET A 164 -0.47 -13.89 -8.20
N HIS A 165 0.00 -15.11 -8.46
CA HIS A 165 -0.76 -16.14 -9.16
C HIS A 165 -1.72 -16.86 -8.18
N GLU A 166 -2.81 -17.43 -8.70
CA GLU A 166 -3.67 -18.32 -7.92
C GLU A 166 -2.94 -19.64 -7.61
N PRO A 167 -3.13 -20.26 -6.43
CA PRO A 167 -4.14 -19.99 -5.38
C PRO A 167 -3.72 -18.97 -4.31
N LEU A 168 -2.48 -18.47 -4.36
CA LEU A 168 -1.90 -17.65 -3.30
C LEU A 168 -2.55 -16.26 -3.23
N ARG A 169 -2.98 -15.73 -4.39
CA ARG A 169 -3.75 -14.48 -4.48
C ARG A 169 -5.08 -14.57 -3.73
N TYR A 170 -5.85 -15.64 -3.92
CA TYR A 170 -7.12 -15.82 -3.20
C TYR A 170 -6.95 -15.90 -1.68
N GLN A 171 -5.84 -16.47 -1.21
CA GLN A 171 -5.55 -16.60 0.22
C GLN A 171 -5.10 -15.26 0.85
N LEU A 172 -4.19 -14.53 0.19
CA LEU A 172 -3.59 -13.32 0.76
C LEU A 172 -4.34 -12.03 0.43
N LYS A 173 -5.32 -12.04 -0.48
CA LYS A 173 -6.08 -10.83 -0.83
C LYS A 173 -6.72 -10.17 0.39
N PHE A 174 -7.27 -10.93 1.32
CA PHE A 174 -7.94 -10.38 2.50
C PHE A 174 -6.95 -9.73 3.47
N VAL A 175 -5.75 -10.31 3.61
CA VAL A 175 -4.67 -9.73 4.41
C VAL A 175 -4.20 -8.40 3.80
N LEU A 176 -3.95 -8.39 2.49
CA LEU A 176 -3.48 -7.19 1.79
C LEU A 176 -4.55 -6.09 1.74
N ILE A 177 -5.84 -6.46 1.59
CA ILE A 177 -6.95 -5.50 1.65
C ILE A 177 -7.08 -4.93 3.05
N GLY A 178 -6.95 -5.73 4.11
CA GLY A 178 -7.04 -5.26 5.49
C GLY A 178 -5.90 -4.29 5.83
N LEU A 179 -4.66 -4.63 5.48
CA LEU A 179 -3.52 -3.73 5.64
C LEU A 179 -3.65 -2.46 4.77
N GLY A 180 -4.16 -2.60 3.55
CA GLY A 180 -4.46 -1.47 2.68
C GLY A 180 -5.56 -0.55 3.21
N ALA A 181 -6.56 -1.10 3.90
CA ALA A 181 -7.63 -0.34 4.54
C ALA A 181 -7.12 0.50 5.73
N LEU A 182 -6.23 -0.07 6.56
CA LEU A 182 -5.54 0.67 7.62
C LEU A 182 -4.74 1.85 7.04
N ALA A 183 -3.91 1.57 6.03
CA ALA A 183 -3.11 2.59 5.36
C ALA A 183 -3.98 3.67 4.68
N GLY A 184 -5.09 3.26 4.06
CA GLY A 184 -6.03 4.16 3.40
C GLY A 184 -6.72 5.11 4.38
N TYR A 185 -7.10 4.62 5.56
CA TYR A 185 -7.66 5.45 6.61
C TYR A 185 -6.63 6.44 7.18
N GLU A 186 -5.39 6.01 7.38
CA GLU A 186 -4.33 6.93 7.81
C GLU A 186 -4.02 8.01 6.77
N ILE A 187 -4.09 7.71 5.47
CA ILE A 187 -3.99 8.73 4.42
C ILE A 187 -5.11 9.76 4.54
N TYR A 188 -6.34 9.30 4.81
CA TYR A 188 -7.48 10.18 5.04
C TYR A 188 -7.26 11.07 6.28
N GLU A 189 -6.84 10.47 7.40
CA GLU A 189 -6.60 11.18 8.66
C GLU A 189 -5.43 12.17 8.54
N ALA A 190 -4.31 11.78 7.92
CA ALA A 190 -3.18 12.64 7.65
C ALA A 190 -3.58 13.86 6.78
N SER A 191 -4.46 13.63 5.80
CA SER A 191 -4.96 14.71 4.94
C SER A 191 -5.89 15.66 5.68
N GLN A 192 -6.74 15.14 6.59
CA GLN A 192 -7.53 15.97 7.50
C GLN A 192 -6.65 16.84 8.39
N PHE A 193 -5.60 16.26 8.98
CA PHE A 193 -4.66 17.00 9.82
C PHE A 193 -3.92 18.11 9.07
N LEU A 194 -3.57 17.89 7.79
CA LEU A 194 -2.92 18.91 6.96
C LEU A 194 -3.84 20.10 6.65
N LEU A 195 -5.14 19.84 6.45
CA LEU A 195 -6.12 20.89 6.15
C LEU A 195 -6.60 21.63 7.41
N VAL A 196 -7.17 20.89 8.36
CA VAL A 196 -7.89 21.45 9.50
C VAL A 196 -6.93 21.80 10.63
N ARG A 197 -5.78 21.11 10.74
CA ARG A 197 -4.74 21.31 11.77
C ARG A 197 -5.17 21.07 13.21
N LEU A 198 -6.39 20.59 13.42
CA LEU A 198 -6.92 20.24 14.72
C LEU A 198 -7.15 18.73 14.79
N TRP A 199 -6.81 18.15 15.92
CA TRP A 199 -7.22 16.78 16.22
C TRP A 199 -8.69 16.75 16.66
N GLN A 200 -9.44 15.80 16.10
CA GLN A 200 -10.87 15.63 16.37
C GLN A 200 -11.12 14.32 17.12
N PRO A 201 -11.76 14.33 18.30
CA PRO A 201 -12.09 13.11 19.04
C PRO A 201 -12.92 12.09 18.24
N GLU A 202 -13.75 12.55 17.33
CA GLU A 202 -14.62 11.73 16.46
C GLU A 202 -13.82 10.81 15.54
N SER A 203 -12.61 11.23 15.15
CA SER A 203 -11.70 10.39 14.35
C SER A 203 -11.34 9.10 15.08
N VAL A 204 -11.22 9.11 16.41
CA VAL A 204 -10.86 7.92 17.19
C VAL A 204 -11.88 6.81 17.04
N LEU A 205 -13.18 7.12 17.06
CA LEU A 205 -14.23 6.12 16.87
C LEU A 205 -14.17 5.52 15.46
N VAL A 206 -14.08 6.37 14.44
CA VAL A 206 -14.03 5.93 13.04
C VAL A 206 -12.78 5.07 12.78
N GLY A 207 -11.62 5.51 13.28
CA GLY A 207 -10.37 4.78 13.18
C GLY A 207 -10.42 3.43 13.90
N SER A 208 -11.06 3.38 15.06
CA SER A 208 -11.26 2.14 15.82
C SER A 208 -12.11 1.12 15.06
N VAL A 209 -13.22 1.56 14.46
CA VAL A 209 -14.10 0.69 13.66
C VAL A 209 -13.39 0.17 12.43
N ILE A 210 -12.69 1.04 11.68
CA ILE A 210 -11.94 0.63 10.49
C ILE A 210 -10.79 -0.31 10.87
N SER A 211 -10.12 -0.06 11.99
CA SER A 211 -9.09 -0.94 12.51
C SER A 211 -9.65 -2.32 12.85
N LEU A 212 -10.80 -2.40 13.52
CA LEU A 212 -11.45 -3.66 13.85
C LEU A 212 -11.82 -4.47 12.59
N ILE A 213 -12.42 -3.81 11.59
CA ILE A 213 -12.77 -4.45 10.31
C ILE A 213 -11.50 -4.95 9.61
N SER A 214 -10.45 -4.14 9.60
CA SER A 214 -9.17 -4.47 8.96
C SER A 214 -8.48 -5.65 9.63
N VAL A 215 -8.42 -5.65 10.97
CA VAL A 215 -7.90 -6.76 11.78
C VAL A 215 -8.71 -8.02 11.53
N GLY A 216 -10.04 -7.92 11.46
CA GLY A 216 -10.92 -9.04 11.13
C GLY A 216 -10.64 -9.61 9.73
N LEU A 217 -10.42 -8.75 8.74
CA LEU A 217 -10.10 -9.16 7.37
C LEU A 217 -8.71 -9.83 7.28
N VAL A 218 -7.74 -9.32 8.04
CA VAL A 218 -6.41 -9.92 8.17
C VAL A 218 -6.51 -11.29 8.85
N ALA A 219 -7.23 -11.39 9.98
CA ALA A 219 -7.46 -12.65 10.68
C ALA A 219 -8.15 -13.69 9.79
N PHE A 220 -9.16 -13.27 9.03
CA PHE A 220 -9.88 -14.12 8.09
C PHE A 220 -8.98 -14.63 6.96
N GLY A 221 -8.16 -13.75 6.37
CA GLY A 221 -7.17 -14.12 5.36
C GLY A 221 -6.15 -15.12 5.91
N LEU A 222 -5.66 -14.88 7.12
CA LEU A 222 -4.69 -15.77 7.80
C LEU A 222 -5.31 -17.10 8.23
N GLY A 223 -6.58 -17.14 8.60
CA GLY A 223 -7.30 -18.37 8.94
C GLY A 223 -7.50 -19.28 7.72
N ARG A 224 -7.70 -18.67 6.54
CA ARG A 224 -7.75 -19.39 5.24
C ARG A 224 -6.37 -19.81 4.74
N TYR A 225 -5.32 -19.12 5.17
CA TYR A 225 -3.95 -19.49 4.89
C TYR A 225 -3.59 -20.74 5.70
N ARG A 226 -3.80 -21.93 5.12
CA ARG A 226 -3.24 -23.18 5.67
C ARG A 226 -1.71 -23.05 5.65
N LEU A 227 -1.15 -22.71 6.80
CA LEU A 227 0.27 -22.45 7.07
C LEU A 227 1.21 -23.66 6.82
N GLN A 228 0.71 -24.76 6.26
CA GLN A 228 1.54 -25.88 5.85
C GLN A 228 2.03 -25.64 4.41
N GLU A 229 3.29 -25.24 4.31
CA GLU A 229 4.18 -25.51 3.17
C GLU A 229 3.79 -25.01 1.77
N VAL A 230 3.21 -23.82 1.64
CA VAL A 230 3.37 -23.13 0.35
C VAL A 230 4.77 -22.52 0.30
N LYS A 231 5.77 -23.38 0.05
CA LYS A 231 7.09 -23.03 -0.54
C LYS A 231 6.93 -22.58 -1.99
N GLY A 232 5.77 -22.03 -2.36
CA GLY A 232 5.50 -21.41 -3.65
C GLY A 232 6.27 -20.12 -3.72
N LYS A 233 7.51 -20.19 -4.22
CA LYS A 233 8.35 -19.03 -4.50
C LYS A 233 7.56 -18.10 -5.42
N ILE A 234 7.15 -16.95 -4.90
CA ILE A 234 6.52 -15.92 -5.71
C ILE A 234 7.61 -15.38 -6.63
N TYR A 235 7.55 -15.81 -7.90
CA TYR A 235 8.41 -15.29 -8.95
C TYR A 235 7.80 -13.98 -9.45
N VAL A 236 8.02 -12.92 -8.68
CA VAL A 236 7.69 -11.57 -9.15
C VAL A 236 8.79 -11.18 -10.15
N SER A 237 8.50 -11.26 -11.45
CA SER A 237 9.34 -10.62 -12.45
C SER A 237 9.35 -9.11 -12.17
N PRO A 238 10.47 -8.53 -11.71
CA PRO A 238 10.51 -7.15 -11.30
C PRO A 238 10.73 -6.27 -12.53
N GLN A 239 9.69 -6.08 -13.34
CA GLN A 239 9.74 -5.04 -14.36
C GLN A 239 9.29 -3.72 -13.76
N MET A 240 10.32 -3.05 -13.23
CA MET A 240 10.48 -1.62 -13.06
C MET A 240 9.50 -0.82 -13.92
N LEU A 241 8.43 -0.30 -13.30
CA LEU A 241 7.85 1.04 -13.53
C LEU A 241 6.56 1.29 -12.73
N TYR A 242 6.12 0.40 -11.85
CA TYR A 242 4.81 0.55 -11.21
C TYR A 242 4.75 1.57 -10.05
N GLY A 243 5.90 2.11 -9.61
CA GLY A 243 5.95 3.18 -8.60
C GLY A 243 5.65 4.58 -9.14
N SER A 244 5.84 4.84 -10.44
CA SER A 244 5.66 6.19 -11.00
C SER A 244 4.20 6.60 -11.07
N VAL A 245 3.30 5.68 -11.40
CA VAL A 245 1.87 5.98 -11.56
C VAL A 245 1.23 6.27 -10.22
N THR A 246 1.46 5.43 -9.19
CA THR A 246 0.92 5.70 -7.86
C THR A 246 1.52 6.98 -7.26
N PHE A 247 2.83 7.23 -7.45
CA PHE A 247 3.45 8.47 -6.99
C PHE A 247 2.86 9.72 -7.65
N VAL A 248 2.61 9.70 -8.96
CA VAL A 248 1.94 10.80 -9.67
C VAL A 248 0.50 10.98 -9.19
N VAL A 249 -0.23 9.88 -9.00
CA VAL A 249 -1.63 9.90 -8.52
C VAL A 249 -1.72 10.45 -7.09
N THR A 250 -0.85 10.01 -6.19
CA THR A 250 -0.74 10.57 -4.83
C THR A 250 -0.28 12.02 -4.85
N GLY A 251 0.68 12.37 -5.71
CA GLY A 251 1.13 13.75 -5.88
C GLY A 251 0.00 14.66 -6.34
N LEU A 252 -0.82 14.23 -7.30
CA LEU A 252 -1.99 14.96 -7.77
C LEU A 252 -3.04 15.12 -6.66
N TYR A 253 -3.26 14.08 -5.85
CA TYR A 253 -4.13 14.16 -4.68
C TYR A 253 -3.61 15.18 -3.66
N LEU A 254 -2.31 15.14 -3.32
CA LEU A 254 -1.69 16.09 -2.42
C LEU A 254 -1.77 17.53 -2.94
N LEU A 255 -1.53 17.74 -4.24
CA LEU A 255 -1.71 19.04 -4.87
C LEU A 255 -3.17 19.49 -4.80
N GLY A 256 -4.12 18.61 -5.06
CA GLY A 256 -5.55 18.91 -4.94
C GLY A 256 -5.93 19.33 -3.53
N VAL A 257 -5.56 18.53 -2.51
CA VAL A 257 -5.79 18.82 -1.09
C VAL A 257 -5.09 20.12 -0.68
N GLY A 258 -3.82 20.33 -1.08
CA GLY A 258 -3.07 21.54 -0.79
C GLY A 258 -3.70 22.79 -1.42
N LEU A 259 -4.13 22.71 -2.67
CA LEU A 259 -4.78 23.79 -3.41
C LEU A 259 -6.15 24.13 -2.80
N LEU A 260 -6.91 23.12 -2.40
CA LEU A 260 -8.16 23.31 -1.66
C LEU A 260 -7.90 24.01 -0.32
N GLY A 261 -6.89 23.59 0.43
CA GLY A 261 -6.47 24.26 1.66
C GLY A 261 -6.00 25.70 1.46
N GLU A 262 -5.34 25.98 0.34
CA GLU A 262 -4.94 27.33 -0.07
C GLU A 262 -6.15 28.21 -0.41
N ILE A 263 -7.08 27.68 -1.21
CA ILE A 263 -8.33 28.37 -1.57
C ILE A 263 -9.14 28.70 -0.31
N VAL A 264 -9.24 27.77 0.64
CA VAL A 264 -9.89 28.03 1.95
C VAL A 264 -9.21 29.20 2.66
N ARG A 265 -7.86 29.20 2.72
CA ARG A 265 -7.11 30.26 3.38
C ARG A 265 -7.34 31.62 2.72
N LEU A 266 -7.32 31.68 1.39
CA LEU A 266 -7.49 32.92 0.62
C LEU A 266 -8.93 33.44 0.67
N SER A 267 -9.92 32.54 0.81
CA SER A 267 -11.34 32.90 0.85
C SER A 267 -11.73 33.65 2.13
N GLY A 268 -10.87 33.66 3.17
CA GLY A 268 -11.12 34.30 4.46
C GLY A 268 -12.26 33.69 5.29
N HIS A 269 -13.10 32.86 4.67
CA HIS A 269 -14.16 32.11 5.31
C HIS A 269 -13.60 30.78 5.81
N PRO A 270 -13.66 30.49 7.13
CA PRO A 270 -13.30 29.19 7.62
C PRO A 270 -14.25 28.17 6.98
N LEU A 271 -13.71 27.25 6.18
CA LEU A 271 -14.50 26.11 5.74
C LEU A 271 -14.99 25.39 7.01
N SER A 272 -16.28 25.05 7.06
CA SER A 272 -16.76 24.25 8.18
C SER A 272 -15.95 22.95 8.24
N ILE A 273 -15.68 22.50 9.47
CA ILE A 273 -14.94 21.26 9.72
C ILE A 273 -15.54 20.11 8.90
N SER A 274 -16.86 20.03 8.85
CA SER A 274 -17.62 19.01 8.10
C SER A 274 -17.42 19.11 6.58
N LEU A 275 -17.34 20.32 6.01
CA LEU A 275 -17.12 20.48 4.57
C LEU A 275 -15.67 20.10 4.19
N SER A 276 -14.70 20.42 5.05
CA SER A 276 -13.31 19.99 4.88
C SER A 276 -13.17 18.47 4.95
N ALA A 277 -13.89 17.84 5.87
CA ALA A 277 -14.00 16.38 5.98
C ALA A 277 -14.55 15.75 4.69
N LEU A 278 -15.66 16.28 4.18
CA LEU A 278 -16.31 15.79 2.96
C LEU A 278 -15.40 15.90 1.73
N VAL A 279 -14.71 17.03 1.56
CA VAL A 279 -13.82 17.25 0.41
C VAL A 279 -12.65 16.26 0.41
N VAL A 280 -12.01 16.03 1.56
CA VAL A 280 -10.94 15.02 1.66
C VAL A 280 -11.48 13.61 1.52
N PHE A 281 -12.67 13.33 2.03
CA PHE A 281 -13.30 12.03 1.86
C PHE A 281 -13.52 11.72 0.38
N ILE A 282 -14.12 12.66 -0.37
CA ILE A 282 -14.31 12.55 -1.82
C ILE A 282 -12.96 12.41 -2.52
N GLY A 283 -11.97 13.24 -2.16
CA GLY A 283 -10.62 13.15 -2.73
C GLY A 283 -9.95 11.80 -2.48
N THR A 284 -10.15 11.22 -1.30
CA THR A 284 -9.57 9.91 -0.91
C THR A 284 -10.27 8.78 -1.64
N ILE A 285 -11.60 8.82 -1.78
CA ILE A 285 -12.34 7.88 -2.64
C ILE A 285 -11.87 8.00 -4.08
N GLY A 286 -11.76 9.23 -4.59
CA GLY A 286 -11.23 9.50 -5.93
C GLY A 286 -9.85 8.88 -6.12
N LEU A 287 -8.95 9.05 -5.14
CA LEU A 287 -7.63 8.44 -5.12
C LEU A 287 -7.71 6.91 -5.17
N VAL A 288 -8.52 6.28 -4.31
CA VAL A 288 -8.70 4.82 -4.28
C VAL A 288 -9.27 4.30 -5.60
N VAL A 289 -10.23 4.99 -6.21
CA VAL A 289 -10.81 4.62 -7.51
C VAL A 289 -9.80 4.78 -8.63
N LEU A 290 -9.04 5.88 -8.64
CA LEU A 290 -8.00 6.14 -9.63
C LEU A 290 -6.89 5.09 -9.55
N LEU A 291 -6.53 4.70 -8.32
CA LEU A 291 -5.62 3.60 -8.07
C LEU A 291 -6.27 2.26 -8.45
N SER A 292 -7.54 2.00 -8.22
CA SER A 292 -8.10 0.69 -8.60
C SER A 292 -8.27 0.54 -10.14
N SER A 293 -8.44 1.66 -10.86
CA SER A 293 -8.75 1.66 -12.29
C SER A 293 -7.56 1.28 -13.18
N ARG A 294 -7.71 0.18 -13.93
CA ARG A 294 -6.72 -0.26 -14.93
C ARG A 294 -6.58 0.72 -16.09
N THR A 295 -7.71 1.26 -16.57
CA THR A 295 -7.77 2.16 -17.73
C THR A 295 -7.05 3.46 -17.45
N VAL A 296 -7.33 4.09 -16.30
CA VAL A 296 -6.72 5.39 -15.97
C VAL A 296 -5.22 5.27 -15.80
N ARG A 297 -4.74 4.17 -15.20
CA ARG A 297 -3.30 3.90 -15.08
C ARG A 297 -2.64 3.68 -16.43
N ALA A 298 -3.29 2.97 -17.34
CA ALA A 298 -2.78 2.75 -18.68
C ALA A 298 -2.63 4.08 -19.43
N GLU A 299 -3.63 4.96 -19.33
CA GLU A 299 -3.58 6.30 -19.91
C GLU A 299 -2.53 7.19 -19.24
N LEU A 300 -2.41 7.17 -17.91
CA LEU A 300 -1.38 7.93 -17.21
C LEU A 300 0.03 7.43 -17.56
N LYS A 301 0.21 6.11 -17.70
CA LYS A 301 1.47 5.52 -18.15
C LYS A 301 1.80 5.98 -19.57
N LYS A 302 0.83 5.97 -20.49
CA LYS A 302 1.01 6.51 -21.85
C LYS A 302 1.37 7.99 -21.81
N PHE A 303 0.70 8.78 -20.97
CA PHE A 303 0.95 10.22 -20.82
C PHE A 303 2.37 10.49 -20.30
N ILE A 304 2.80 9.81 -19.24
CA ILE A 304 4.16 9.92 -18.68
C ILE A 304 5.20 9.43 -19.70
N ALA A 305 4.95 8.30 -20.37
CA ALA A 305 5.85 7.79 -21.39
C ALA A 305 6.01 8.78 -22.55
N LYS A 306 4.92 9.41 -22.99
CA LYS A 306 4.91 10.39 -24.08
C LYS A 306 5.65 11.68 -23.73
N HIS A 307 5.56 12.18 -22.49
CA HIS A 307 6.10 13.49 -22.11
C HIS A 307 7.46 13.43 -21.40
N PHE A 308 7.71 12.40 -20.59
CA PHE A 308 8.93 12.29 -19.78
C PHE A 308 9.92 11.26 -20.33
N TYR A 309 9.44 10.15 -20.91
CA TYR A 309 10.32 9.20 -21.57
C TYR A 309 10.54 9.58 -23.03
N ARG A 310 11.34 10.62 -23.25
CA ARG A 310 12.08 10.78 -24.52
C ARG A 310 13.29 9.84 -24.54
N SER A 311 13.11 8.60 -24.08
CA SER A 311 14.16 7.58 -24.13
C SER A 311 14.07 6.92 -25.49
N LYS A 312 15.16 6.99 -26.27
CA LYS A 312 15.38 6.09 -27.39
C LYS A 312 15.12 4.68 -26.86
N TYR A 313 14.02 4.06 -27.27
CA TYR A 313 13.83 2.64 -27.03
C TYR A 313 14.96 1.94 -27.79
N ASP A 314 15.97 1.47 -27.07
CA ASP A 314 17.09 0.79 -27.68
C ASP A 314 16.64 -0.60 -28.08
N TYR A 315 15.98 -0.65 -29.25
CA TYR A 315 15.48 -1.88 -29.82
C TYR A 315 16.62 -2.89 -30.01
N ARG A 316 17.88 -2.46 -30.18
CA ARG A 316 19.02 -3.37 -30.28
C ARG A 316 19.25 -4.11 -28.98
N ALA A 317 19.23 -3.42 -27.85
CA ALA A 317 19.38 -4.07 -26.54
C ALA A 317 18.28 -5.09 -26.28
N LYS A 318 17.02 -4.75 -26.62
CA LYS A 318 15.90 -5.70 -26.50
C LYS A 318 15.98 -6.85 -27.50
N TRP A 319 16.47 -6.62 -28.71
CA TRP A 319 16.63 -7.67 -29.72
C TRP A 319 17.74 -8.66 -29.34
N LEU A 320 18.82 -8.16 -28.75
CA LEU A 320 19.90 -8.99 -28.17
C LEU A 320 19.40 -9.84 -27.01
N GLU A 321 18.66 -9.24 -26.06
CA GLU A 321 18.06 -9.99 -24.93
C GLU A 321 17.12 -11.12 -25.41
N VAL A 322 16.32 -10.84 -26.44
CA VAL A 322 15.41 -11.83 -27.04
C VAL A 322 16.19 -12.95 -27.73
N THR A 323 17.20 -12.62 -28.53
CA THR A 323 17.99 -13.62 -29.28
C THR A 323 18.87 -14.47 -28.37
N GLU A 324 19.50 -13.89 -27.36
CA GLU A 324 20.25 -14.63 -26.33
C GLU A 324 19.35 -15.58 -25.53
N ALA A 325 18.14 -15.12 -25.17
CA ALA A 325 17.18 -15.97 -24.48
C ALA A 325 16.84 -17.22 -25.30
N PHE A 326 16.60 -17.06 -26.61
CA PHE A 326 16.27 -18.20 -27.49
C PHE A 326 17.48 -19.06 -27.88
N GLN A 327 18.71 -18.53 -27.84
CA GLN A 327 19.92 -19.33 -28.08
C GLN A 327 20.17 -20.38 -26.99
N SER A 328 19.71 -20.14 -25.77
CA SER A 328 19.88 -21.07 -24.64
C SER A 328 18.91 -22.26 -24.64
N SER A 329 17.92 -22.28 -25.54
CA SER A 329 16.80 -23.22 -25.54
C SER A 329 17.03 -24.34 -26.56
N GLY A 330 17.34 -25.56 -26.10
CA GLY A 330 17.60 -26.71 -26.98
C GLY A 330 16.35 -27.49 -27.44
N SER A 331 15.15 -27.15 -26.96
CA SER A 331 13.90 -27.85 -27.28
C SER A 331 12.74 -26.88 -27.58
N VAL A 332 11.77 -27.34 -28.36
CA VAL A 332 10.56 -26.56 -28.73
C VAL A 332 9.78 -26.15 -27.48
N GLU A 333 9.66 -27.04 -26.50
CA GLU A 333 9.04 -26.75 -25.20
C GLU A 333 9.75 -25.62 -24.44
N SER A 334 11.09 -25.63 -24.43
CA SER A 334 11.90 -24.61 -23.76
C SER A 334 11.76 -23.25 -24.45
N ILE A 335 11.74 -23.22 -25.78
CA ILE A 335 11.50 -22.01 -26.57
C ILE A 335 10.11 -21.43 -26.25
N LEU A 336 9.07 -22.26 -26.22
CA LEU A 336 7.71 -21.82 -25.92
C LEU A 336 7.58 -21.25 -24.50
N GLU A 337 8.26 -21.85 -23.53
CA GLU A 337 8.27 -21.38 -22.14
C GLU A 337 8.97 -20.02 -22.01
N GLN A 338 10.12 -19.87 -22.68
CA GLN A 338 10.89 -18.64 -22.69
C GLN A 338 10.16 -17.51 -23.44
N LEU A 339 9.53 -17.83 -24.58
CA LEU A 339 8.66 -16.92 -25.33
C LEU A 339 7.48 -16.46 -24.50
N MET A 340 6.78 -17.38 -23.82
CA MET A 340 5.66 -17.03 -22.96
C MET A 340 6.10 -16.12 -21.81
N GLY A 341 7.25 -16.41 -21.20
CA GLY A 341 7.87 -15.56 -20.19
C GLY A 341 8.18 -14.15 -20.71
N LEU A 342 8.79 -14.07 -21.89
CA LEU A 342 9.12 -12.80 -22.56
C LEU A 342 7.89 -11.97 -22.89
N LEU A 343 6.84 -12.59 -23.44
CA LEU A 343 5.60 -11.93 -23.81
C LEU A 343 4.84 -11.42 -22.57
N THR A 344 4.74 -12.27 -21.54
CA THR A 344 4.07 -11.92 -20.28
C THR A 344 4.75 -10.73 -19.60
N ARG A 345 6.09 -10.74 -19.60
CA ARG A 345 6.91 -9.64 -19.09
C ARG A 345 6.73 -8.37 -19.92
N THR A 346 7.02 -8.43 -21.21
CA THR A 346 7.07 -7.25 -22.10
C THR A 346 5.73 -6.54 -22.21
N PHE A 347 4.64 -7.27 -22.36
CA PHE A 347 3.33 -6.68 -22.60
C PHE A 347 2.50 -6.47 -21.33
N GLY A 348 2.88 -7.10 -20.20
CA GLY A 348 2.12 -7.04 -18.96
C GLY A 348 0.66 -7.47 -19.13
N ALA A 349 0.38 -8.30 -20.12
CA ALA A 349 -0.97 -8.70 -20.48
C ALA A 349 -1.50 -9.72 -19.48
N GLY A 350 -2.74 -9.53 -19.04
CA GLY A 350 -3.36 -10.39 -18.04
C GLY A 350 -3.72 -11.79 -18.54
N ARG A 351 -3.73 -12.02 -19.86
CA ARG A 351 -4.01 -13.30 -20.54
C ARG A 351 -3.20 -13.39 -21.83
N ILE A 352 -2.48 -14.49 -22.03
CA ILE A 352 -1.72 -14.76 -23.26
C ILE A 352 -1.90 -16.24 -23.61
N SER A 353 -2.13 -16.54 -24.88
CA SER A 353 -2.20 -17.92 -25.39
C SER A 353 -1.40 -18.05 -26.66
N ILE A 354 -0.57 -19.09 -26.75
CA ILE A 354 0.18 -19.45 -27.94
C ILE A 354 -0.54 -20.62 -28.60
N TRP A 355 -0.88 -20.43 -29.87
CA TRP A 355 -1.52 -21.42 -30.71
C TRP A 355 -0.53 -21.84 -31.80
N MET A 356 -0.34 -23.14 -31.98
CA MET A 356 0.44 -23.68 -33.09
C MET A 356 -0.44 -24.56 -33.95
N ARG A 357 -0.18 -24.51 -35.25
CA ARG A 357 -0.84 -25.37 -36.22
C ARG A 357 -0.16 -26.74 -36.20
N TYR A 358 -0.94 -27.80 -36.02
CA TYR A 358 -0.47 -29.16 -36.20
C TYR A 358 -0.79 -29.62 -37.62
N GLU A 359 0.19 -30.20 -38.31
CA GLU A 359 0.02 -30.70 -39.68
C GLU A 359 -0.86 -31.96 -39.73
N ALA A 360 -0.94 -32.72 -38.64
CA ALA A 360 -1.72 -33.95 -38.57
C ALA A 360 -3.24 -33.75 -38.73
N ASP A 361 -3.76 -32.62 -38.29
CA ASP A 361 -5.19 -32.31 -38.26
C ASP A 361 -5.52 -30.91 -38.82
N GLY A 362 -4.50 -30.15 -39.27
CA GLY A 362 -4.67 -28.85 -39.92
C GLY A 362 -5.21 -27.75 -39.00
N ARG A 363 -5.40 -28.03 -37.72
CA ARG A 363 -6.03 -27.17 -36.72
C ARG A 363 -5.01 -26.45 -35.86
N PHE A 364 -5.42 -25.31 -35.32
CA PHE A 364 -4.64 -24.61 -34.31
C PHE A 364 -4.95 -25.19 -32.94
N HIS A 365 -3.92 -25.72 -32.30
CA HIS A 365 -3.99 -26.18 -30.92
C HIS A 365 -3.36 -25.17 -29.99
N GLN A 366 -4.01 -24.94 -28.86
CA GLN A 366 -3.41 -24.13 -27.81
C GLN A 366 -2.26 -24.93 -27.18
N VAL A 367 -1.03 -24.53 -27.46
CA VAL A 367 0.14 -25.25 -26.94
C VAL A 367 0.54 -24.73 -25.57
N ARG A 368 0.36 -23.43 -25.31
CA ARG A 368 0.63 -22.82 -24.00
C ARG A 368 -0.32 -21.67 -23.71
N SER A 369 -0.62 -21.47 -22.44
CA SER A 369 -1.39 -20.30 -21.99
C SER A 369 -0.94 -19.81 -20.63
N ALA A 370 -1.08 -18.51 -20.42
CA ALA A 370 -0.92 -17.83 -19.14
C ALA A 370 -2.26 -17.18 -18.78
N ASN A 371 -2.80 -17.51 -17.60
CA ASN A 371 -4.07 -16.99 -17.05
C ASN A 371 -5.35 -17.25 -17.90
N THR A 372 -5.41 -18.32 -18.70
CA THR A 372 -6.68 -18.80 -19.26
C THR A 372 -7.24 -19.97 -18.46
N GLU A 373 -8.56 -20.06 -18.41
CA GLU A 373 -9.32 -21.28 -18.06
C GLU A 373 -8.93 -22.46 -18.98
N PRO A 374 -9.33 -23.71 -18.67
CA PRO A 374 -8.86 -24.92 -19.38
C PRO A 374 -8.98 -24.79 -20.90
N ALA A 375 -8.06 -25.48 -21.61
CA ALA A 375 -7.82 -25.29 -23.03
C ALA A 375 -9.12 -25.25 -23.86
N PRO A 376 -9.45 -24.12 -24.52
CA PRO A 376 -10.60 -24.07 -25.42
C PRO A 376 -10.39 -25.01 -26.60
N SER A 377 -11.50 -25.46 -27.21
CA SER A 377 -11.50 -26.35 -28.36
C SER A 377 -10.64 -25.80 -29.51
N PRO A 378 -9.97 -26.67 -30.30
CA PRO A 378 -9.12 -26.27 -31.42
C PRO A 378 -9.87 -25.34 -32.39
N LEU A 379 -9.19 -24.30 -32.85
CA LEU A 379 -9.77 -23.35 -33.81
C LEU A 379 -9.60 -23.91 -35.23
N ASP A 380 -10.68 -23.89 -36.02
CA ASP A 380 -10.66 -24.28 -37.43
C ASP A 380 -9.91 -23.23 -38.27
N ALA A 381 -9.19 -23.67 -39.29
CA ALA A 381 -8.56 -22.78 -40.25
C ALA A 381 -9.63 -22.29 -41.25
N SER A 382 -9.94 -20.99 -41.22
CA SER A 382 -10.79 -20.33 -42.22
C SER A 382 -10.08 -20.23 -43.56
#